data_AF-A0A357HBW0-F1
#
_entry.id   AF-A0A357HBW0-F1
#
_cell.length_a   1.000
_cell.length_b   1.000
_cell.length_c   1.000
_cell.angle_alpha   90.00
_cell.angle_beta   90.00
_cell.angle_gamma   90.00
#
_symmetry.space_group_name_H-M   'P 1'
#
loop_
_entity.id
_entity.type
_entity.pdbx_description
1 polymer ?
#
loop_
_entity_poly.entity_id
_entity_poly.type
_entity_poly.pdbx_seq_one_letter_code
_entity_poly.pdbx_strand_id
1 'polypeptide(L)' 'MHTFALDGRFSDISRFSIARTIKDALIKGGMVYEEDHPDLVVCLGGDGSLLRSCNSRGYVGDFMLINGGTLGFL' A
#
# COMPACT_ATOMS: atom_id res chain seq x y z
N MET A 1 -7.01 16.83 -5.43
CA MET A 1 -5.70 16.41 -4.88
C MET A 1 -5.92 15.01 -4.35
N HIS A 2 -5.16 14.02 -4.82
CA HIS A 2 -5.39 12.62 -4.45
C HIS A 2 -4.60 12.23 -3.21
N THR A 3 -5.22 11.45 -2.33
CA THR A 3 -4.58 10.94 -1.11
C THR A 3 -4.15 9.48 -1.25
N PHE A 4 -3.16 9.04 -0.48
CA PHE A 4 -2.74 7.65 -0.46
C PHE A 4 -2.26 7.16 0.91
N ALA A 5 -2.43 5.87 1.14
CA ALA A 5 -1.86 5.13 2.26
C ALA A 5 -0.96 3.99 1.77
N LEU A 6 -0.04 3.55 2.62
CA LEU A 6 0.72 2.32 2.42
C LEU A 6 0.29 1.29 3.46
N ASP A 7 -0.08 0.08 3.05
CA ASP A 7 -0.37 -1.01 3.96
C ASP A 7 0.48 -2.24 3.63
N GLY A 8 0.96 -2.92 4.67
CA GLY A 8 1.92 -4.00 4.49
C GLY A 8 2.54 -4.44 5.81
N ARG A 9 3.28 -5.56 5.77
CA ARG A 9 4.10 -6.00 6.91
C ARG A 9 5.50 -5.41 6.77
N PHE A 10 5.74 -4.29 7.44
CA PHE A 10 7.00 -3.55 7.39
C PHE A 10 8.06 -4.01 8.40
N SER A 11 7.84 -5.15 9.05
CA SER A 11 8.88 -5.81 9.88
C SER A 11 10.02 -6.41 9.04
N ASP A 12 9.84 -6.50 7.72
CA ASP A 12 10.85 -6.92 6.75
C ASP A 12 11.54 -5.68 6.14
N ILE A 13 12.87 -5.60 6.30
CA ILE A 13 13.71 -4.48 5.85
C ILE A 13 13.56 -4.22 4.36
N SER A 14 13.42 -5.27 3.54
CA SER A 14 13.29 -5.12 2.08
C SER A 14 11.99 -4.40 1.71
N ARG A 15 10.87 -4.78 2.36
CA ARG A 15 9.56 -4.16 2.16
C ARG A 15 9.51 -2.73 2.68
N PHE A 16 10.19 -2.46 3.80
CA PHE A 16 10.31 -1.11 4.34
C PHE A 16 11.02 -0.16 3.35
N SER A 17 12.12 -0.62 2.75
CA SER A 17 12.85 0.18 1.74
C SER A 17 11.98 0.51 0.53
N ILE A 18 11.27 -0.50 -0.01
CA ILE A 18 10.35 -0.32 -1.13
C ILE A 18 9.20 0.63 -0.76
N ALA A 19 8.62 0.48 0.43
CA ALA A 19 7.57 1.37 0.92
C ALA A 19 8.01 2.83 0.94
N ARG A 20 9.23 3.10 1.41
CA ARG A 20 9.81 4.44 1.41
C ARG A 20 9.99 4.98 -0.02
N THR A 21 10.54 4.18 -0.93
CA THR A 21 10.70 4.60 -2.33
C THR A 21 9.36 4.95 -2.99
N ILE A 22 8.32 4.16 -2.74
CA ILE A 22 6.98 4.42 -3.26
C ILE A 22 6.41 5.70 -2.64
N LYS A 23 6.52 5.87 -1.32
CA LYS A 23 6.06 7.07 -0.62
C LYS A 23 6.66 8.34 -1.22
N ASP A 24 7.99 8.33 -1.38
CA ASP A 24 8.73 9.48 -1.92
C ASP A 24 8.32 9.77 -3.38
N ALA A 25 8.11 8.74 -4.20
CA ALA A 25 7.67 8.89 -5.58
C ALA A 25 6.25 9.48 -5.69
N LEU A 26 5.30 9.00 -4.87
CA LEU A 26 3.91 9.48 -4.89
C LEU A 26 3.81 10.92 -4.36
N ILE A 27 4.57 11.26 -3.31
CA ILE A 27 4.66 12.64 -2.81
C ILE A 27 5.26 13.56 -3.87
N LYS A 28 6.34 13.14 -4.54
CA LYS A 28 6.94 13.90 -5.65
C LYS A 28 5.96 14.06 -6.83
N GLY A 29 5.07 13.10 -7.03
CA GLY A 29 3.96 13.16 -7.99
C GLY A 29 2.78 14.05 -7.57
N GLY A 30 2.83 14.66 -6.39
CA GLY A 30 1.79 15.57 -5.90
C GLY A 30 0.64 14.91 -5.15
N MET A 31 0.77 13.63 -4.77
CA MET A 31 -0.17 12.98 -3.87
C MET A 31 0.13 13.28 -2.41
N VAL A 32 -0.89 13.21 -1.56
CA VAL A 32 -0.76 13.46 -0.11
C VAL A 32 -0.90 12.16 0.67
N TYR A 33 0.01 11.92 1.61
CA TYR A 33 -0.07 10.78 2.50
C TYR A 33 -1.18 10.99 3.52
N GLU A 34 -2.14 10.06 3.59
CA GLU A 34 -3.28 10.09 4.51
C GLU A 34 -3.63 8.65 4.90
N GLU A 35 -3.74 8.36 6.19
CA GLU A 35 -3.92 6.99 6.70
C GLU A 35 -5.37 6.67 7.05
N ASP A 36 -6.21 7.67 7.31
CA ASP A 36 -7.59 7.44 7.76
C ASP A 36 -8.53 7.23 6.58
N HIS A 37 -8.46 8.09 5.57
CA HIS A 37 -9.34 8.08 4.40
C HIS A 37 -8.56 8.31 3.08
N PRO A 38 -7.73 7.34 2.66
CA PRO A 38 -6.99 7.43 1.41
C PRO A 38 -7.88 7.16 0.18
N ASP A 39 -7.64 7.89 -0.91
CA ASP A 39 -8.21 7.57 -2.23
C ASP A 39 -7.56 6.30 -2.80
N LEU A 40 -6.27 6.08 -2.54
CA LEU A 40 -5.49 4.93 -2.98
C LEU A 40 -4.77 4.23 -1.81
N VAL A 41 -4.97 2.93 -1.66
CA VAL A 41 -4.21 2.09 -0.73
C VAL A 41 -3.20 1.26 -1.53
N VAL A 42 -1.92 1.53 -1.32
CA VAL A 42 -0.85 0.71 -1.91
C VAL A 42 -0.48 -0.41 -0.93
N CYS A 43 -0.85 -1.62 -1.31
CA CYS A 43 -0.63 -2.84 -0.55
C CYS A 43 0.72 -3.46 -0.91
N LEU A 44 1.62 -3.61 0.06
CA LEU A 44 2.93 -4.24 -0.10
C LEU A 44 2.93 -5.64 0.54
N GLY A 45 2.90 -6.67 -0.30
CA GLY A 45 2.78 -8.07 0.13
C GLY A 45 2.18 -8.94 -0.96
N GLY A 46 1.58 -10.07 -0.58
CA GLY A 46 0.80 -10.87 -1.52
C GLY A 46 -0.70 -10.60 -1.37
N ASP A 47 -1.49 -11.42 -2.04
CA ASP A 47 -2.95 -11.30 -2.10
C ASP A 47 -3.63 -11.33 -0.72
N GLY A 48 -3.10 -12.11 0.22
CA GLY A 48 -3.59 -12.12 1.60
C GLY A 48 -3.37 -10.78 2.34
N SER A 49 -2.36 -9.99 1.94
CA SER A 49 -2.23 -8.61 2.43
C SER A 49 -3.31 -7.72 1.82
N LEU A 50 -3.55 -7.81 0.50
CA LEU A 50 -4.60 -7.05 -0.18
C LEU A 50 -5.97 -7.29 0.46
N LEU A 51 -6.36 -8.57 0.61
CA LEU A 51 -7.64 -8.92 1.23
C LEU A 51 -7.76 -8.40 2.67
N ARG A 52 -6.67 -8.40 3.44
CA ARG A 52 -6.65 -7.83 4.78
C ARG A 52 -6.83 -6.31 4.75
N SER A 53 -6.19 -5.61 3.82
CA SER A 53 -6.34 -4.17 3.62
C SER A 53 -7.78 -3.81 3.24
N CYS A 54 -8.41 -4.57 2.34
CA CYS A 54 -9.81 -4.37 1.97
C CYS A 54 -10.78 -4.61 3.14
N ASN A 55 -10.54 -5.66 3.93
CA ASN A 55 -11.56 -6.14 4.87
C ASN A 55 -11.41 -5.59 6.31
N SER A 56 -10.18 -5.37 6.79
CA SER A 56 -9.93 -5.09 8.22
C SER A 56 -9.65 -3.62 8.55
N ARG A 57 -9.27 -2.81 7.55
CA ARG A 57 -8.86 -1.42 7.75
C ARG A 57 -9.98 -0.41 7.50
N GLY A 58 -11.10 -0.85 6.90
CA GLY A 58 -12.22 0.04 6.58
C GLY A 58 -11.91 1.04 5.45
N TYR A 59 -10.86 0.79 4.66
CA TYR A 59 -10.55 1.61 3.50
C TYR A 59 -11.64 1.45 2.43
N VAL A 60 -12.06 2.57 1.84
CA VAL A 60 -13.13 2.62 0.83
C VAL A 60 -12.58 3.05 -0.56
N GLY A 61 -11.27 3.26 -0.66
CA GLY A 61 -10.59 3.72 -1.87
C GLY A 61 -10.22 2.60 -2.85
N ASP A 62 -9.48 2.99 -3.89
CA ASP A 62 -8.86 2.07 -4.82
C ASP A 62 -7.68 1.32 -4.16
N PHE A 63 -7.41 0.10 -4.61
CA PHE A 63 -6.31 -0.70 -4.10
C PHE A 63 -5.31 -1.05 -5.19
N MET A 64 -4.01 -0.90 -4.89
CA MET A 64 -2.92 -1.33 -5.74
C MET A 64 -2.04 -2.32 -4.99
N LEU A 65 -1.94 -3.56 -5.48
CA LEU A 65 -1.03 -4.55 -4.91
C LEU A 65 0.33 -4.48 -5.58
N ILE A 66 1.38 -4.35 -4.79
CA ILE A 66 2.78 -4.55 -5.19
C ILE A 66 3.26 -5.84 -4.56
N ASN A 67 3.34 -6.88 -5.39
CA ASN A 67 3.79 -8.20 -4.97
C ASN A 67 5.32 -8.30 -4.98
N GLY A 68 5.91 -8.29 -3.79
CA GLY A 68 7.36 -8.49 -3.57
C GLY A 68 7.74 -9.90 -3.11
N GLY A 69 6.82 -10.86 -3.17
CA GLY A 69 7.05 -12.26 -2.82
C GLY A 69 6.93 -13.19 -4.03
N THR A 70 6.51 -14.43 -3.80
CA THR A 70 6.01 -15.27 -4.90
C THR A 70 4.69 -14.66 -5.40
N LEU A 71 4.38 -14.87 -6.69
CA LEU A 71 3.32 -14.15 -7.43
C LEU A 71 1.91 -14.20 -6.79
N GLY A 72 1.72 -14.95 -5.70
CA GLY A 72 0.40 -15.15 -5.14
C GLY A 72 -0.42 -16.04 -6.07
N PHE A 73 -1.49 -16.62 -5.57
CA PHE A 73 -2.30 -17.58 -6.32
C PHE A 73 -3.74 -17.07 -6.51
N LEU A 74 -4.05 -15.85 -6.05
CA LEU A 74 -5.31 -15.17 -6.32
C LEU A 74 -5.26 -14.42 -7.66
#